data_AF-A0A6P7F362-F1
#
_entry.id   AF-A0A6P7F362-F1
#
_cell.length_a   1.000
_cell.length_b   1.000
_cell.length_c   1.000
_cell.angle_alpha   90.00
_cell.angle_beta   90.00
_cell.angle_gamma   90.00
#
_symmetry.space_group_name_H-M   'P 1'
#
loop_
_entity.id
_entity.type
_entity.pdbx_description
1 polymer ?
#
loop_
_entity_poly.entity_id
_entity_poly.type
_entity_poly.pdbx_seq_one_letter_code
_entity_poly.pdbx_strand_id
1 'polypeptide(L)'
;MQNLKLERETIKGSLKKVFKEIEEVNPSDEKTIQRLLQQEQVDDKAERVFLLDNSKKDILFAEETSAEEISKELNDKENFRDEVGKFRIECEYLIKNLKTLKDQENKGTKNEKPVKNLHLPKLEIKKYDGNVKNWINFWGQFRKIDEDADLPNEDKFQYLIQSTQDGTPARSLVDSFSPSAENYKIAIDQLKNRFARDEILIEVYVRELLNLILNQQTSKEDPGMALSTLYDRLETQLRALGTLGVTSDKYAAMLLPLVESALPYELLKIWERNRASNNLKFNNELQGLLEFLKTEVEAEERVKLAKSSFTVPKSIDDKYTVKTLHTESLKTKGKQKFSCIFCESNTHASQDCIKAQKMTLEQKKIHYK
;
A
#
# COMPACT_ATOMS: atom_id res chain seq x y z
N MET A 1 -34.64 -30.50 6.77
CA MET A 1 -34.75 -30.76 5.31
C MET A 1 -35.69 -29.81 4.55
N GLN A 2 -36.94 -29.59 4.99
CA GLN A 2 -37.93 -28.78 4.24
C GLN A 2 -37.53 -27.31 3.98
N ASN A 3 -37.00 -26.61 4.98
CA ASN A 3 -36.57 -25.21 4.83
C ASN A 3 -35.41 -25.05 3.83
N LEU A 4 -34.44 -25.97 3.84
CA LEU A 4 -33.32 -25.98 2.89
C LEU A 4 -33.80 -26.22 1.45
N LYS A 5 -34.78 -27.11 1.28
CA LYS A 5 -35.38 -27.38 -0.04
C LYS A 5 -36.12 -26.14 -0.57
N LEU A 6 -36.89 -25.47 0.29
CA LEU A 6 -37.62 -24.25 -0.09
C LEU A 6 -36.67 -23.12 -0.47
N GLU A 7 -35.62 -22.89 0.32
CA GLU A 7 -34.61 -21.87 0.05
C GLU A 7 -33.87 -22.15 -1.27
N ARG A 8 -33.43 -23.39 -1.47
CA ARG A 8 -32.76 -23.82 -2.70
C ARG A 8 -33.63 -23.58 -3.94
N GLU A 9 -34.89 -24.04 -3.94
CA GLU A 9 -35.78 -23.86 -5.09
C GLU A 9 -36.11 -22.39 -5.35
N THR A 10 -36.19 -21.57 -4.29
CA THR A 10 -36.41 -20.12 -4.42
C THR A 10 -35.24 -19.44 -5.13
N ILE A 11 -34.01 -19.73 -4.71
CA ILE A 11 -32.81 -19.12 -5.32
C ILE A 11 -32.62 -19.65 -6.75
N LYS A 12 -32.81 -20.96 -6.97
CA LYS A 12 -32.76 -21.59 -8.30
C LYS A 12 -33.80 -20.97 -9.26
N GLY A 13 -35.02 -20.74 -8.80
CA GLY A 13 -36.06 -20.08 -9.59
C GLY A 13 -35.73 -18.62 -9.93
N SER A 14 -35.17 -17.87 -8.98
CA SER A 14 -34.66 -16.51 -9.21
C SER A 14 -33.56 -16.51 -10.27
N LEU A 15 -32.58 -17.41 -10.20
CA LEU A 15 -31.51 -17.52 -11.19
C LEU A 15 -32.05 -17.88 -12.59
N LYS A 16 -32.95 -18.86 -12.69
CA LYS A 16 -33.56 -19.23 -13.98
C LYS A 16 -34.34 -18.09 -14.63
N LYS A 17 -34.96 -17.23 -13.83
CA LYS A 17 -35.64 -16.03 -14.33
C LYS A 17 -34.63 -15.06 -14.97
N VAL A 18 -33.50 -14.83 -14.31
CA VAL A 18 -32.42 -13.97 -14.83
C VAL A 18 -31.82 -14.55 -16.10
N PHE A 19 -31.65 -15.88 -16.15
CA PHE A 19 -31.13 -16.54 -17.35
C PHE A 19 -32.03 -16.30 -18.55
N LYS A 20 -33.34 -16.47 -18.34
CA LYS A 20 -34.35 -16.20 -19.38
C LYS A 20 -34.41 -14.73 -19.77
N GLU A 21 -34.34 -13.82 -18.81
CA GLU A 21 -34.30 -12.37 -19.10
C GLU A 21 -33.09 -11.99 -19.94
N ILE A 22 -31.92 -12.60 -19.70
CA ILE A 22 -30.72 -12.33 -20.49
C ILE A 22 -30.78 -12.98 -21.89
N GLU A 23 -31.40 -14.15 -22.04
CA GLU A 23 -31.68 -14.76 -23.36
C GLU A 23 -32.62 -13.89 -24.21
N GLU A 24 -33.56 -13.16 -23.58
CA GLU A 24 -34.51 -12.27 -24.26
C GLU A 24 -33.94 -10.86 -24.53
N VAL A 25 -32.85 -10.48 -23.85
CA VAL A 25 -32.20 -9.18 -24.04
C VAL A 25 -31.43 -9.16 -25.35
N ASN A 26 -31.50 -8.04 -26.06
CA ASN A 26 -30.72 -7.83 -27.27
C ASN A 26 -29.23 -8.06 -26.95
N PRO A 27 -28.53 -8.98 -27.66
CA PRO A 27 -27.11 -9.25 -27.51
C PRO A 27 -26.22 -8.00 -27.60
N SER A 28 -26.73 -6.89 -28.13
CA SER A 28 -26.05 -5.60 -28.28
C SER A 28 -26.13 -4.67 -27.07
N ASP A 29 -26.96 -4.95 -26.06
CA ASP A 29 -27.19 -4.08 -24.91
C ASP A 29 -26.38 -4.50 -23.67
N GLU A 30 -25.08 -4.21 -23.70
CA GLU A 30 -24.12 -4.53 -22.63
C GLU A 30 -24.55 -4.00 -21.25
N LYS A 31 -25.15 -2.80 -21.21
CA LYS A 31 -25.53 -2.16 -19.95
C LYS A 31 -26.68 -2.90 -19.28
N THR A 32 -27.62 -3.40 -20.07
CA THR A 32 -28.75 -4.19 -19.56
C THR A 32 -28.26 -5.55 -19.06
N ILE A 33 -27.38 -6.23 -19.81
CA ILE A 33 -26.79 -7.52 -19.38
C ILE A 33 -25.96 -7.36 -18.08
N GLN A 34 -25.05 -6.38 -18.02
CA GLN A 34 -24.25 -6.13 -16.81
C GLN A 34 -25.11 -5.74 -15.61
N ARG A 35 -26.14 -4.91 -15.82
CA ARG A 35 -27.06 -4.53 -14.74
C ARG A 35 -27.82 -5.73 -14.20
N LEU A 36 -28.32 -6.61 -15.06
CA LEU A 36 -29.05 -7.81 -14.63
C LEU A 36 -28.14 -8.77 -13.84
N LEU A 37 -26.92 -9.00 -14.33
CA LEU A 37 -25.93 -9.83 -13.62
C LEU A 37 -25.54 -9.25 -12.25
N GLN A 38 -25.37 -7.93 -12.15
CA GLN A 38 -25.02 -7.25 -10.90
C GLN A 38 -26.19 -7.15 -9.92
N GLN A 39 -27.38 -6.79 -10.41
CA GLN A 39 -28.59 -6.67 -9.58
C GLN A 39 -28.96 -8.00 -8.93
N GLU A 40 -28.72 -9.09 -9.65
CA GLU A 40 -29.13 -10.42 -9.20
C GLU A 40 -27.99 -11.20 -8.55
N GLN A 41 -26.78 -10.62 -8.44
CA GLN A 41 -25.60 -11.24 -7.83
C GLN A 41 -25.47 -12.72 -8.22
N VAL A 42 -25.50 -12.98 -9.52
CA VAL A 42 -25.71 -14.32 -10.08
C VAL A 42 -24.70 -15.33 -9.55
N ASP A 43 -23.45 -14.91 -9.37
CA ASP A 43 -22.38 -15.78 -8.86
C ASP A 43 -22.56 -16.12 -7.37
N ASP A 44 -22.89 -15.13 -6.54
CA ASP A 44 -23.13 -15.33 -5.11
C ASP A 44 -24.36 -16.23 -4.87
N LYS A 45 -25.42 -16.04 -5.66
CA LYS A 45 -26.62 -16.88 -5.61
C LYS A 45 -26.34 -18.30 -6.08
N ALA A 46 -25.57 -18.47 -7.15
CA ALA A 46 -25.19 -19.80 -7.65
C ALA A 46 -24.35 -20.55 -6.61
N GLU A 47 -23.38 -19.88 -5.99
CA GLU A 47 -22.56 -20.45 -4.91
C GLU A 47 -23.43 -20.85 -3.71
N ARG A 48 -24.38 -20.01 -3.31
CA ARG A 48 -25.33 -20.34 -2.24
C ARG A 48 -26.16 -21.59 -2.56
N VAL A 49 -26.62 -21.77 -3.80
CA VAL A 49 -27.32 -23.00 -4.20
C VAL A 49 -26.40 -24.22 -4.09
N PHE A 50 -25.14 -24.11 -4.52
CA PHE A 50 -24.19 -25.22 -4.43
C PHE A 50 -23.84 -25.60 -2.98
N LEU A 51 -23.78 -24.62 -2.08
CA LEU A 51 -23.62 -24.87 -0.65
C LEU A 51 -24.84 -25.60 -0.08
N LEU A 52 -26.05 -25.15 -0.42
CA LEU A 52 -27.29 -25.82 -0.02
C LEU A 52 -27.40 -27.25 -0.59
N ASP A 53 -26.93 -27.48 -1.83
CA ASP A 53 -26.85 -28.82 -2.44
C ASP A 53 -25.87 -29.73 -1.67
N ASN A 54 -24.73 -29.20 -1.21
CA ASN A 54 -23.79 -29.96 -0.39
C ASN A 54 -24.38 -30.28 0.99
N SER A 55 -24.99 -29.32 1.66
CA SER A 55 -25.64 -29.57 2.96
C SER A 55 -26.80 -30.56 2.84
N LYS A 56 -27.56 -30.51 1.75
CA LYS A 56 -28.63 -31.48 1.48
C LYS A 56 -28.07 -32.87 1.19
N LYS A 57 -26.97 -32.97 0.45
CA LYS A 57 -26.23 -34.22 0.24
C LYS A 57 -25.86 -34.84 1.59
N ASP A 58 -25.20 -34.10 2.47
CA ASP A 58 -24.74 -34.62 3.77
C ASP A 58 -25.90 -35.14 4.64
N ILE A 59 -27.06 -34.48 4.61
CA ILE A 59 -28.27 -34.93 5.30
C ILE A 59 -28.80 -36.24 4.69
N LEU A 60 -28.87 -36.36 3.36
CA LEU A 60 -29.36 -37.58 2.69
C LEU A 60 -28.46 -38.80 2.96
N PHE A 61 -27.14 -38.60 3.07
CA PHE A 61 -26.21 -39.66 3.46
C PHE A 61 -26.33 -40.04 4.95
N ALA A 62 -26.74 -39.09 5.81
CA ALA A 62 -26.94 -39.34 7.24
C ALA A 62 -28.29 -40.00 7.55
N GLU A 63 -29.32 -39.78 6.73
CA GLU A 63 -30.69 -40.30 6.92
C GLU A 63 -30.93 -41.67 6.26
N GLU A 64 -29.88 -42.39 5.83
CA GLU A 64 -29.94 -43.71 5.14
C GLU A 64 -31.00 -43.75 4.02
N THR A 65 -31.13 -42.66 3.27
CA THR A 65 -32.12 -42.52 2.21
C THR A 65 -31.82 -43.48 1.05
N SER A 66 -32.84 -43.88 0.27
CA SER A 66 -32.67 -44.85 -0.81
C SER A 66 -31.62 -44.38 -1.84
N ALA A 67 -30.83 -45.33 -2.37
CA ALA A 67 -29.79 -45.04 -3.34
C ALA A 67 -30.33 -44.34 -4.62
N GLU A 68 -31.58 -44.62 -4.99
CA GLU A 68 -32.27 -43.99 -6.11
C GLU A 68 -32.56 -42.51 -5.87
N GLU A 69 -32.99 -42.14 -4.66
CA GLU A 69 -33.25 -40.75 -4.29
C GLU A 69 -31.95 -39.93 -4.19
N ILE A 70 -30.88 -40.53 -3.65
CA ILE A 70 -29.55 -39.91 -3.60
C ILE A 70 -29.02 -39.68 -5.03
N SER A 71 -29.12 -40.70 -5.89
CA SER A 71 -28.68 -40.59 -7.29
C SER A 71 -29.43 -39.50 -8.04
N LYS A 72 -30.75 -39.40 -7.84
CA LYS A 72 -31.58 -38.36 -8.47
C LYS A 72 -31.16 -36.96 -8.03
N GLU A 73 -30.91 -36.76 -6.74
CA GLU A 73 -30.49 -35.46 -6.21
C GLU A 73 -29.10 -35.04 -6.71
N LEU A 74 -28.15 -35.98 -6.79
CA LEU A 74 -26.82 -35.71 -7.34
C LEU A 74 -26.88 -35.33 -8.81
N ASN A 75 -27.72 -36.00 -9.59
CA ASN A 75 -27.95 -35.67 -11.00
C ASN A 75 -28.61 -34.28 -11.16
N ASP A 76 -29.61 -33.95 -10.33
CA ASP A 76 -30.26 -32.64 -10.36
C ASP A 76 -29.32 -31.49 -10.01
N LYS A 77 -28.36 -31.74 -9.10
CA LYS A 77 -27.28 -30.81 -8.78
C LYS A 77 -26.32 -30.61 -9.94
N GLU A 78 -25.85 -31.69 -10.56
CA GLU A 78 -24.91 -31.65 -11.68
C GLU A 78 -25.53 -30.94 -12.89
N ASN A 79 -26.78 -31.29 -13.24
CA ASN A 79 -27.53 -30.62 -14.30
C ASN A 79 -27.65 -29.11 -14.06
N PHE A 80 -27.95 -28.68 -12.83
CA PHE A 80 -28.06 -27.25 -12.54
C PHE A 80 -26.69 -26.54 -12.60
N ARG A 81 -25.62 -27.20 -12.17
CA ARG A 81 -24.26 -26.66 -12.30
C ARG A 81 -23.87 -26.47 -13.77
N ASP A 82 -24.24 -27.41 -14.63
CA ASP A 82 -24.01 -27.30 -16.07
C ASP A 82 -24.83 -26.17 -16.72
N GLU A 83 -26.10 -26.00 -16.31
CA GLU A 83 -26.94 -24.87 -16.74
C GLU A 83 -26.27 -23.52 -16.39
N VAL A 84 -25.79 -23.35 -15.15
CA VAL A 84 -25.08 -22.14 -14.71
C VAL A 84 -23.78 -21.95 -15.50
N GLY A 85 -23.03 -23.03 -15.76
CA GLY A 85 -21.79 -22.99 -16.52
C GLY A 85 -21.99 -22.52 -17.96
N LYS A 86 -23.00 -23.08 -18.66
CA LYS A 86 -23.38 -22.64 -20.01
C LYS A 86 -23.77 -21.17 -20.04
N PHE A 87 -24.56 -20.74 -19.06
CA PHE A 87 -25.00 -19.37 -18.96
C PHE A 87 -23.85 -18.37 -18.76
N ARG A 88 -22.85 -18.72 -17.92
CA ARG A 88 -21.64 -17.90 -17.74
C ARG A 88 -20.85 -17.74 -19.03
N ILE A 89 -20.64 -18.83 -19.76
CA ILE A 89 -19.92 -18.82 -21.04
C ILE A 89 -20.63 -17.92 -22.05
N GLU A 90 -21.96 -18.00 -22.14
CA GLU A 90 -22.76 -17.16 -23.03
C GLU A 90 -22.63 -15.68 -22.66
N CYS A 91 -22.74 -15.34 -21.38
CA CYS A 91 -22.55 -13.96 -20.91
C CYS A 91 -21.14 -13.42 -21.20
N GLU A 92 -20.10 -14.22 -20.96
CA GLU A 92 -18.72 -13.84 -21.27
C GLU A 92 -18.50 -13.64 -22.77
N TYR A 93 -19.07 -14.51 -23.61
CA TYR A 93 -19.03 -14.41 -25.05
C TYR A 93 -19.69 -13.12 -25.55
N LEU A 94 -20.89 -12.81 -25.04
CA LEU A 94 -21.60 -11.57 -25.35
C LEU A 94 -20.78 -10.34 -24.95
N ILE A 95 -20.24 -10.29 -23.73
CA ILE A 95 -19.40 -9.17 -23.26
C ILE A 95 -18.14 -9.01 -24.13
N LYS A 96 -17.50 -10.11 -24.53
CA LYS A 96 -16.27 -10.08 -25.33
C LYS A 96 -16.52 -9.63 -26.77
N ASN A 97 -17.59 -10.12 -27.40
CA ASN A 97 -17.96 -9.72 -28.75
C ASN A 97 -18.34 -8.24 -28.82
N LEU A 98 -18.98 -7.69 -27.79
CA LEU A 98 -19.34 -6.28 -27.73
C LEU A 98 -18.14 -5.35 -27.54
N LYS A 99 -17.14 -5.76 -26.75
CA LYS A 99 -15.84 -5.05 -26.69
C LYS A 99 -15.20 -5.01 -28.08
N THR A 100 -15.19 -6.15 -28.77
CA THR A 100 -14.64 -6.27 -30.12
C THR A 100 -15.39 -5.41 -31.15
N LEU A 101 -16.74 -5.34 -31.07
CA LEU A 101 -17.56 -4.47 -31.93
C LEU A 101 -17.37 -2.98 -31.62
N LYS A 102 -17.23 -2.58 -30.35
CA LYS A 102 -16.89 -1.20 -29.95
C LYS A 102 -15.50 -0.77 -30.42
N ASP A 103 -14.55 -1.70 -30.44
CA ASP A 103 -13.20 -1.47 -30.96
C ASP A 103 -13.18 -1.36 -32.49
N GLN A 104 -14.12 -2.03 -33.18
CA GLN A 104 -14.30 -1.95 -34.63
C GLN A 104 -15.08 -0.70 -35.07
N GLU A 105 -16.14 -0.29 -34.36
CA GLU A 105 -16.87 0.98 -34.63
C GLU A 105 -15.99 2.21 -34.38
N ASN A 106 -15.02 2.14 -33.46
CA ASN A 106 -14.04 3.21 -33.23
C ASN A 106 -12.97 3.33 -34.34
N LYS A 107 -12.84 2.36 -35.26
CA LYS A 107 -11.92 2.45 -36.41
C LYS A 107 -12.58 3.02 -37.67
N GLY A 108 -13.88 3.32 -37.63
CA GLY A 108 -14.69 3.59 -38.81
C GLY A 108 -15.31 4.98 -38.94
N THR A 109 -14.91 6.03 -38.21
CA THR A 109 -15.25 7.41 -38.60
C THR A 109 -14.29 8.41 -37.95
N LYS A 110 -13.57 9.19 -38.75
CA LYS A 110 -12.88 10.40 -38.31
C LYS A 110 -13.92 11.40 -37.79
N ASN A 111 -14.21 11.36 -36.51
CA ASN A 111 -14.78 12.49 -35.78
C ASN A 111 -14.05 12.57 -34.44
N GLU A 112 -13.24 13.61 -34.32
CA GLU A 112 -12.56 14.01 -33.09
C GLU A 112 -13.59 14.07 -31.96
N LYS A 113 -13.62 13.06 -31.09
CA LYS A 113 -14.02 13.32 -29.70
C LYS A 113 -13.05 14.39 -29.20
N PRO A 114 -13.50 15.42 -28.47
CA PRO A 114 -12.55 16.26 -27.76
C PRO A 114 -11.87 15.32 -26.77
N VAL A 115 -10.67 14.87 -27.13
CA VAL A 115 -9.68 14.43 -26.17
C VAL A 115 -9.72 15.56 -25.16
N LYS A 116 -10.13 15.26 -23.93
CA LYS A 116 -9.74 16.13 -22.83
C LYS A 116 -8.22 16.10 -22.92
N ASN A 117 -7.65 17.06 -23.65
CA ASN A 117 -6.25 17.38 -23.69
C ASN A 117 -5.96 17.93 -22.30
N LEU A 118 -5.98 17.01 -21.33
CA LEU A 118 -5.17 17.12 -20.15
C LEU A 118 -3.77 17.17 -20.72
N HIS A 119 -3.26 18.39 -20.92
CA HIS A 119 -1.85 18.65 -21.14
C HIS A 119 -1.12 18.28 -19.84
N LEU A 120 -1.07 16.98 -19.59
CA LEU A 120 -0.16 16.39 -18.63
C LEU A 120 1.23 16.51 -19.27
N PRO A 121 2.26 16.81 -18.47
CA PRO A 121 3.63 16.67 -18.92
C PRO A 121 3.80 15.32 -19.59
N LYS A 122 4.51 15.28 -20.73
CA LYS A 122 4.85 14.01 -21.38
C LYS A 122 5.58 13.15 -20.35
N LEU A 123 5.05 11.96 -20.06
CA LEU A 123 5.72 11.03 -19.17
C LEU A 123 7.03 10.58 -19.83
N GLU A 124 8.15 11.07 -19.31
CA GLU A 124 9.47 10.58 -19.68
C GLU A 124 9.77 9.31 -18.88
N ILE A 125 10.12 8.24 -19.58
CA ILE A 125 10.60 7.02 -18.94
C ILE A 125 11.90 7.36 -18.23
N LYS A 126 11.97 7.06 -16.93
CA LYS A 126 13.22 7.25 -16.18
C LYS A 126 14.31 6.37 -16.80
N LYS A 127 15.45 7.00 -17.09
CA LYS A 127 16.62 6.29 -17.63
C LYS A 127 17.12 5.25 -16.63
N TYR A 128 17.33 4.03 -17.11
CA TYR A 128 17.81 2.91 -16.32
C TYR A 128 19.33 2.86 -16.31
N ASP A 129 19.90 2.76 -15.11
CA ASP A 129 21.33 2.80 -14.82
C ASP A 129 21.97 1.41 -14.70
N GLY A 130 21.20 0.33 -14.83
CA GLY A 130 21.71 -1.03 -14.59
C GLY A 130 21.76 -1.41 -13.10
N ASN A 131 21.23 -0.59 -12.20
CA ASN A 131 21.10 -0.98 -10.81
C ASN A 131 19.89 -1.89 -10.63
N VAL A 132 20.13 -3.10 -10.13
CA VAL A 132 19.10 -4.12 -9.89
C VAL A 132 17.92 -3.54 -9.06
N LYS A 133 18.17 -2.71 -8.05
CA LYS A 133 17.10 -2.08 -7.24
C LYS A 133 16.13 -1.21 -8.05
N ASN A 134 16.64 -0.58 -9.10
CA ASN A 134 15.86 0.30 -9.97
C ASN A 134 15.12 -0.48 -11.06
N TRP A 135 15.42 -1.78 -11.23
CA TRP A 135 14.85 -2.62 -12.27
C TRP A 135 13.32 -2.67 -12.20
N ILE A 136 12.74 -2.92 -11.03
CA ILE A 136 11.28 -3.04 -10.87
C ILE A 136 10.58 -1.76 -11.32
N ASN A 137 11.11 -0.60 -10.92
CA ASN A 137 10.57 0.71 -11.28
C ASN A 137 10.70 1.00 -12.79
N PHE A 138 11.86 0.68 -13.37
CA PHE A 138 12.10 0.82 -14.81
C PHE A 138 11.17 -0.09 -15.61
N TRP A 139 11.16 -1.38 -15.28
CA TRP A 139 10.36 -2.39 -15.96
C TRP A 139 8.88 -2.08 -15.88
N GLY A 140 8.38 -1.59 -14.74
CA GLY A 140 6.98 -1.15 -14.60
C GLY A 140 6.57 -0.05 -15.58
N GLN A 141 7.50 0.80 -16.02
CA GLN A 141 7.25 1.85 -17.03
C GLN A 141 7.48 1.34 -18.45
N PHE A 142 8.59 0.62 -18.68
CA PHE A 142 9.01 0.17 -20.00
C PHE A 142 8.18 -1.01 -20.52
N ARG A 143 7.61 -1.83 -19.63
CA ARG A 143 6.79 -3.01 -19.99
C ARG A 143 5.67 -2.69 -20.97
N LYS A 144 5.05 -1.51 -20.86
CA LYS A 144 3.99 -1.09 -21.79
C LYS A 144 4.50 -0.94 -23.22
N ILE A 145 5.75 -0.50 -23.39
CA ILE A 145 6.40 -0.41 -24.71
C ILE A 145 6.77 -1.81 -25.21
N ASP A 146 7.29 -2.68 -24.33
CA ASP A 146 7.64 -4.05 -24.69
C ASP A 146 6.41 -4.86 -25.17
N GLU A 147 5.29 -4.73 -24.47
CA GLU A 147 4.03 -5.44 -24.74
C GLU A 147 3.17 -4.83 -25.86
N ASP A 148 3.51 -3.63 -26.35
CA ASP A 148 2.76 -2.97 -27.42
C ASP A 148 2.92 -3.72 -28.75
N ALA A 149 1.85 -4.32 -29.26
CA ALA A 149 1.87 -5.08 -30.50
C ALA A 149 1.87 -4.19 -31.76
N ASP A 150 1.44 -2.93 -31.64
CA ASP A 150 1.35 -1.99 -32.75
C ASP A 150 2.70 -1.28 -33.01
N LEU A 151 3.63 -1.36 -32.04
CA LEU A 151 4.97 -0.77 -32.15
C LEU A 151 5.98 -1.77 -32.75
N PRO A 152 6.66 -1.42 -33.86
CA PRO A 152 7.70 -2.27 -34.46
C PRO A 152 8.88 -2.50 -33.51
N ASN A 153 9.54 -3.65 -33.64
CA ASN A 153 10.69 -3.99 -32.78
C ASN A 153 11.88 -3.03 -33.01
N GLU A 154 12.06 -2.49 -34.22
CA GLU A 154 13.07 -1.47 -34.49
C GLU A 154 12.86 -0.22 -33.63
N ASP A 155 11.60 0.25 -33.55
CA ASP A 155 11.24 1.42 -32.75
C ASP A 155 11.35 1.12 -31.25
N LYS A 156 10.93 -0.08 -30.81
CA LYS A 156 11.16 -0.56 -29.44
C LYS A 156 12.64 -0.55 -29.07
N PHE A 157 13.53 -0.92 -30.00
CA PHE A 157 14.97 -0.85 -29.79
C PHE A 157 15.42 0.60 -29.55
N GLN A 158 14.92 1.56 -30.33
CA GLN A 158 15.24 2.98 -30.12
C GLN A 158 14.75 3.49 -28.77
N TYR A 159 13.55 3.10 -28.35
CA TYR A 159 13.07 3.40 -27.00
C TYR A 159 13.92 2.73 -25.91
N LEU A 160 14.39 1.51 -26.12
CA LEU A 160 15.29 0.81 -25.20
C LEU A 160 16.63 1.55 -25.03
N ILE A 161 17.21 2.00 -26.14
CA ILE A 161 18.39 2.87 -26.17
C ILE A 161 18.11 4.15 -25.36
N GLN A 162 17.03 4.86 -25.65
CA GLN A 162 16.71 6.15 -25.01
C GLN A 162 16.42 6.02 -23.50
N SER A 163 15.85 4.88 -23.11
CA SER A 163 15.47 4.57 -21.74
C SER A 163 16.59 3.95 -20.91
N THR A 164 17.80 3.78 -21.47
CA THR A 164 19.01 3.43 -20.71
C THR A 164 19.92 4.65 -20.56
N GLN A 165 20.61 4.76 -19.43
CA GLN A 165 21.46 5.89 -19.11
C GLN A 165 22.86 5.73 -19.72
N ASP A 166 23.33 6.74 -20.43
CA ASP A 166 24.67 6.75 -21.05
C ASP A 166 25.79 6.49 -20.02
N GLY A 167 26.77 5.68 -20.40
CA GLY A 167 27.91 5.31 -19.55
C GLY A 167 27.62 4.29 -18.45
N THR A 168 26.43 3.69 -18.42
CA THR A 168 26.04 2.71 -17.40
C THR A 168 26.12 1.26 -17.89
N PRO A 169 26.19 0.25 -16.98
CA PRO A 169 26.20 -1.16 -17.37
C PRO A 169 24.99 -1.60 -18.19
N ALA A 170 23.82 -1.01 -17.97
CA ALA A 170 22.63 -1.27 -18.78
C ALA A 170 22.83 -0.78 -20.22
N ARG A 171 23.35 0.45 -20.38
CA ARG A 171 23.61 1.02 -21.69
C ARG A 171 24.69 0.26 -22.46
N SER A 172 25.81 -0.09 -21.81
CA SER A 172 26.86 -0.90 -22.45
C SER A 172 26.34 -2.24 -22.98
N LEU A 173 25.34 -2.84 -22.32
CA LEU A 173 24.70 -4.06 -22.79
C LEU A 173 23.84 -3.79 -24.03
N VAL A 174 23.01 -2.75 -24.02
CA VAL A 174 22.17 -2.40 -25.18
C VAL A 174 23.00 -2.01 -26.40
N ASP A 175 24.05 -1.20 -26.20
CA ASP A 175 24.96 -0.77 -27.27
C ASP A 175 25.82 -1.91 -27.85
N SER A 176 25.88 -3.07 -27.18
CA SER A 176 26.58 -4.25 -27.71
C SER A 176 25.87 -4.93 -28.88
N PHE A 177 24.62 -4.52 -29.16
CA PHE A 177 23.82 -5.01 -30.27
C PHE A 177 23.56 -3.89 -31.28
N SER A 178 23.62 -4.23 -32.57
CA SER A 178 23.20 -3.31 -33.63
C SER A 178 21.69 -3.05 -33.53
N PRO A 179 21.20 -1.80 -33.64
CA PRO A 179 19.77 -1.50 -33.57
C PRO A 179 19.00 -2.12 -34.75
N SER A 180 18.40 -3.29 -34.53
CA SER A 180 17.56 -4.01 -35.49
C SER A 180 16.40 -4.71 -34.80
N ALA A 181 15.35 -5.08 -35.55
CA ALA A 181 14.20 -5.79 -35.01
C ALA A 181 14.56 -7.15 -34.40
N GLU A 182 15.48 -7.89 -35.03
CA GLU A 182 15.92 -9.20 -34.55
C GLU A 182 16.68 -9.07 -33.23
N ASN A 183 17.52 -8.04 -33.14
CA ASN A 183 18.36 -7.80 -31.97
C ASN A 183 17.59 -7.25 -30.78
N TYR A 184 16.42 -6.62 -30.98
CA TYR A 184 15.60 -6.09 -29.88
C TYR A 184 15.28 -7.16 -28.84
N LYS A 185 14.74 -8.29 -29.30
CA LYS A 185 14.34 -9.39 -28.42
C LYS A 185 15.54 -9.95 -27.65
N ILE A 186 16.68 -10.07 -28.32
CA ILE A 186 17.92 -10.57 -27.71
C ILE A 186 18.43 -9.59 -26.66
N ALA A 187 18.46 -8.28 -26.98
CA ALA A 187 18.94 -7.25 -26.08
C ALA A 187 18.06 -7.14 -24.83
N ILE A 188 16.73 -7.16 -24.98
CA ILE A 188 15.83 -7.06 -23.82
C ILE A 188 15.87 -8.31 -22.95
N ASP A 189 15.99 -9.50 -23.54
CA ASP A 189 16.12 -10.75 -22.77
C ASP A 189 17.46 -10.80 -22.02
N GLN A 190 18.56 -10.33 -22.63
CA GLN A 190 19.85 -10.20 -21.93
C GLN A 190 19.79 -9.18 -20.79
N LEU A 191 19.06 -8.07 -20.99
CA LEU A 191 18.85 -7.07 -19.94
C LEU A 191 18.05 -7.68 -18.77
N LYS A 192 16.97 -8.43 -19.06
CA LYS A 192 16.19 -9.18 -18.07
C LYS A 192 17.07 -10.21 -17.35
N ASN A 193 17.80 -11.05 -18.07
CA ASN A 193 18.64 -12.09 -17.46
C ASN A 193 19.73 -11.51 -16.54
N ARG A 194 20.29 -10.34 -16.87
CA ARG A 194 21.34 -9.72 -16.08
C ARG A 194 20.80 -8.97 -14.87
N PHE A 195 19.66 -8.27 -15.01
CA PHE A 195 19.19 -7.29 -14.03
C PHE A 195 17.83 -7.61 -13.39
N ALA A 196 17.01 -8.48 -13.98
CA ALA A 196 15.74 -8.97 -13.45
C ALA A 196 15.91 -10.27 -12.63
N ARG A 197 17.04 -10.43 -11.94
CA ARG A 197 17.29 -11.64 -11.14
C ARG A 197 16.61 -11.51 -9.79
N ASP A 198 15.41 -12.08 -9.69
CA ASP A 198 14.59 -12.05 -8.48
C ASP A 198 15.37 -12.52 -7.24
N GLU A 199 16.21 -13.55 -7.38
CA GLU A 199 17.08 -14.05 -6.29
C GLU A 199 18.00 -12.97 -5.71
N ILE A 200 18.61 -12.16 -6.58
CA ILE A 200 19.51 -11.07 -6.17
C ILE A 200 18.70 -9.91 -5.57
N LEU A 201 17.52 -9.62 -6.13
CA LEU A 201 16.63 -8.60 -5.57
C LEU A 201 16.17 -8.97 -4.17
N ILE A 202 15.76 -10.22 -3.96
CA ILE A 202 15.40 -10.75 -2.64
C ILE A 202 16.58 -10.58 -1.69
N GLU A 203 17.78 -10.99 -2.08
CA GLU A 203 18.98 -10.85 -1.24
C GLU A 203 19.25 -9.38 -0.86
N VAL A 204 19.11 -8.46 -1.82
CA VAL A 204 19.30 -7.03 -1.60
C VAL A 204 18.29 -6.49 -0.59
N TYR A 205 17.00 -6.79 -0.73
CA TYR A 205 15.96 -6.32 0.20
C TYR A 205 16.09 -6.96 1.58
N VAL A 206 16.46 -8.24 1.67
CA VAL A 206 16.78 -8.88 2.97
C VAL A 206 17.99 -8.22 3.62
N ARG A 207 19.05 -7.92 2.86
CA ARG A 207 20.22 -7.20 3.39
C ARG A 207 19.87 -5.78 3.84
N GLU A 208 18.97 -5.08 3.14
CA GLU A 208 18.47 -3.78 3.58
C GLU A 208 17.67 -3.89 4.88
N LEU A 209 16.81 -4.90 5.01
CA LEU A 209 16.10 -5.19 6.27
C LEU A 209 17.07 -5.46 7.42
N LEU A 210 18.11 -6.26 7.20
CA LEU A 210 19.17 -6.51 8.17
C LEU A 210 19.95 -5.23 8.53
N ASN A 211 20.25 -4.37 7.55
CA ASN A 211 20.89 -3.08 7.81
C ASN A 211 20.01 -2.15 8.65
N LEU A 212 18.68 -2.18 8.49
CA LEU A 212 17.77 -1.44 9.36
C LEU A 212 17.90 -1.90 10.82
N ILE A 213 17.98 -3.22 11.06
CA ILE A 213 18.19 -3.79 12.39
C ILE A 213 19.51 -3.28 12.99
N LEU A 214 20.61 -3.37 12.25
CA LEU A 214 21.94 -2.96 12.72
C LEU A 214 22.01 -1.47 13.07
N ASN A 215 21.39 -0.62 12.25
CA ASN A 215 21.39 0.83 12.47
C ASN A 215 20.60 1.24 13.73
N GLN A 216 19.55 0.49 14.08
CA GLN A 216 18.77 0.71 15.30
C GLN A 216 19.53 0.29 16.56
N GLN A 217 20.36 -0.75 16.48
CA GLN A 217 21.11 -1.27 17.64
C GLN A 217 22.41 -0.51 17.93
N THR A 218 23.03 0.08 16.91
CA THR A 218 24.34 0.77 17.01
C THR A 218 24.23 2.23 17.42
N SER A 219 23.05 2.85 17.22
CA SER A 219 22.79 4.25 17.55
C SER A 219 22.49 4.43 19.05
N LYS A 220 23.51 4.26 19.91
CA LYS A 220 23.39 4.54 21.35
C LYS A 220 23.51 6.03 21.71
N GLU A 221 23.99 6.86 20.78
CA GLU A 221 24.32 8.28 21.02
C GLU A 221 23.50 9.27 20.16
N ASP A 222 22.76 8.79 19.15
CA ASP A 222 21.86 9.59 18.32
C ASP A 222 20.42 9.24 18.70
N PRO A 223 19.42 10.17 18.67
CA PRO A 223 18.03 9.76 18.76
C PRO A 223 17.81 8.80 17.58
N GLY A 224 17.57 7.52 17.88
CA GLY A 224 17.31 6.52 16.84
C GLY A 224 16.27 7.01 15.84
N MET A 225 16.29 6.45 14.64
CA MET A 225 15.37 6.85 13.56
C MET A 225 13.92 6.90 14.07
N ALA A 226 13.22 7.99 13.74
CA ALA A 226 11.82 8.19 14.12
C ALA A 226 10.96 6.97 13.74
N LEU A 227 10.00 6.63 14.60
CA LEU A 227 9.18 5.43 14.44
C LEU A 227 8.45 5.41 13.09
N SER A 228 7.94 6.56 12.63
CA SER A 228 7.32 6.69 11.31
C SER A 228 8.27 6.30 10.17
N THR A 229 9.51 6.79 10.20
CA THR A 229 10.52 6.46 9.19
C THR A 229 10.94 5.00 9.25
N LEU A 230 11.03 4.42 10.45
CA LEU A 230 11.31 2.99 10.61
C LEU A 230 10.18 2.16 10.00
N TYR A 231 8.93 2.49 10.33
CA TYR A 231 7.74 1.83 9.78
C TYR A 231 7.69 1.91 8.26
N ASP A 232 7.82 3.10 7.68
CA ASP A 232 7.78 3.32 6.22
C ASP A 232 8.84 2.48 5.51
N ARG A 233 10.05 2.41 6.07
CA ARG A 233 11.14 1.61 5.52
C ARG A 233 10.85 0.11 5.63
N LEU A 234 10.42 -0.37 6.79
CA LEU A 234 10.05 -1.78 6.99
C LEU A 234 8.95 -2.19 6.00
N GLU A 235 7.89 -1.39 5.90
CA GLU A 235 6.77 -1.65 5.00
C GLU A 235 7.20 -1.63 3.53
N THR A 236 8.07 -0.69 3.14
CA THR A 236 8.63 -0.61 1.78
C THR A 236 9.40 -1.89 1.41
N GLN A 237 10.27 -2.36 2.32
CA GLN A 237 11.06 -3.57 2.10
C GLN A 237 10.17 -4.82 2.00
N LEU A 238 9.21 -4.96 2.93
CA LEU A 238 8.30 -6.11 2.96
C LEU A 238 7.36 -6.13 1.74
N ARG A 239 6.90 -4.96 1.27
CA ARG A 239 6.08 -4.85 0.04
C ARG A 239 6.87 -5.21 -1.21
N ALA A 240 8.14 -4.80 -1.29
CA ALA A 240 9.03 -5.17 -2.40
C ALA A 240 9.29 -6.69 -2.43
N LEU A 241 9.57 -7.29 -1.27
CA LEU A 241 9.69 -8.74 -1.11
C LEU A 241 8.40 -9.47 -1.51
N GLY A 242 7.23 -8.95 -1.12
CA GLY A 242 5.93 -9.50 -1.51
C GLY A 242 5.72 -9.52 -3.04
N THR A 243 6.19 -8.49 -3.75
CA THR A 243 6.10 -8.41 -5.23
C THR A 243 6.96 -9.49 -5.91
N LEU A 244 8.05 -9.92 -5.27
CA LEU A 244 8.94 -10.99 -5.73
C LEU A 244 8.49 -12.38 -5.28
N GLY A 245 7.26 -12.51 -4.74
CA GLY A 245 6.71 -13.78 -4.29
C GLY A 245 7.13 -14.22 -2.88
N VAL A 246 7.92 -13.41 -2.17
CA VAL A 246 8.23 -13.62 -0.75
C VAL A 246 7.08 -13.04 0.09
N THR A 247 5.94 -13.74 0.04
CA THR A 247 4.71 -13.28 0.71
C THR A 247 4.74 -13.52 2.21
N SER A 248 4.07 -12.64 2.96
CA SER A 248 3.91 -12.74 4.41
C SER A 248 3.37 -14.10 4.83
N ASP A 249 2.46 -14.71 4.04
CA ASP A 249 1.85 -15.99 4.40
C ASP A 249 2.81 -17.18 4.35
N LYS A 250 3.83 -17.11 3.49
CA LYS A 250 4.83 -18.19 3.33
C LYS A 250 6.09 -17.96 4.16
N TYR A 251 6.45 -16.71 4.40
CA TYR A 251 7.74 -16.33 5.01
C TYR A 251 7.62 -15.58 6.33
N ALA A 252 6.41 -15.41 6.89
CA ALA A 252 6.20 -14.72 8.17
C ALA A 252 7.10 -15.28 9.28
N ALA A 253 7.27 -16.60 9.39
CA ALA A 253 8.09 -17.21 10.44
C ALA A 253 9.57 -16.77 10.40
N MET A 254 10.10 -16.43 9.22
CA MET A 254 11.46 -15.91 9.07
C MET A 254 11.51 -14.38 9.19
N LEU A 255 10.51 -13.69 8.64
CA LEU A 255 10.49 -12.23 8.57
C LEU A 255 10.11 -11.57 9.90
N LEU A 256 9.22 -12.20 10.69
CA LEU A 256 8.76 -11.66 11.96
C LEU A 256 9.91 -11.41 12.95
N PRO A 257 10.81 -12.36 13.24
CA PRO A 257 11.94 -12.11 14.14
C PRO A 257 12.90 -11.00 13.65
N LEU A 258 13.02 -10.83 12.32
CA LEU A 258 13.83 -9.77 11.73
C LEU A 258 13.21 -8.40 11.99
N VAL A 259 11.89 -8.28 11.79
CA VAL A 259 11.16 -7.04 12.05
C VAL A 259 11.18 -6.72 13.54
N GLU A 260 10.93 -7.69 14.42
CA GLU A 260 11.02 -7.51 15.88
C GLU A 260 12.40 -7.01 16.32
N SER A 261 13.46 -7.55 15.73
CA SER A 261 14.83 -7.16 16.04
C SER A 261 15.16 -5.73 15.61
N ALA A 262 14.41 -5.16 14.66
CA ALA A 262 14.57 -3.77 14.22
C ALA A 262 13.89 -2.77 15.17
N LEU A 263 13.01 -3.23 16.08
CA LEU A 263 12.24 -2.33 16.92
C LEU A 263 13.02 -1.89 18.17
N PRO A 264 12.80 -0.65 18.64
CA PRO A 264 13.27 -0.22 19.95
C PRO A 264 12.70 -1.11 21.06
N TYR A 265 13.51 -1.37 22.10
CA TYR A 265 13.14 -2.24 23.22
C TYR A 265 11.77 -1.91 23.84
N GLU A 266 11.50 -0.62 24.09
CA GLU A 266 10.24 -0.20 24.70
C GLU A 266 9.03 -0.50 23.80
N LEU A 267 9.20 -0.35 22.48
CA LEU A 267 8.13 -0.62 21.53
C LEU A 267 7.88 -2.13 21.40
N LEU A 268 8.94 -2.93 21.37
CA LEU A 268 8.84 -4.39 21.38
C LEU A 268 8.12 -4.89 22.64
N LYS A 269 8.40 -4.30 23.80
CA LYS A 269 7.72 -4.63 25.05
C LYS A 269 6.23 -4.31 25.04
N ILE A 270 5.82 -3.22 24.39
CA ILE A 270 4.41 -2.87 24.21
C ILE A 270 3.76 -3.87 23.27
N TRP A 271 4.44 -4.20 22.15
CA TRP A 271 4.00 -5.23 21.22
C TRP A 271 3.77 -6.58 21.91
N GLU A 272 4.70 -7.07 22.74
CA GLU A 272 4.54 -8.35 23.45
C GLU A 272 3.32 -8.38 24.39
N ARG A 273 3.02 -7.26 25.06
CA ARG A 273 1.83 -7.14 25.91
C ARG A 273 0.55 -7.13 25.08
N ASN A 274 0.59 -6.44 23.95
CA ASN A 274 -0.52 -6.33 23.01
C ASN A 274 -0.80 -7.69 22.35
N ARG A 275 0.26 -8.41 21.93
CA ARG A 275 0.22 -9.77 21.39
C ARG A 275 -0.48 -10.74 22.33
N ALA A 276 -0.15 -10.71 23.63
CA ALA A 276 -0.78 -11.57 24.63
C ALA A 276 -2.27 -11.25 24.87
N SER A 277 -2.73 -10.05 24.49
CA SER A 277 -4.09 -9.56 24.76
C SER A 277 -4.99 -9.56 23.53
N ASN A 278 -4.42 -9.60 22.32
CA ASN A 278 -5.18 -9.50 21.08
C ASN A 278 -5.44 -10.87 20.43
N ASN A 279 -6.73 -11.20 20.27
CA ASN A 279 -7.21 -12.22 19.32
C ASN A 279 -7.16 -11.63 17.90
N LEU A 280 -5.94 -11.44 17.37
CA LEU A 280 -5.69 -10.82 16.08
C LEU A 280 -6.39 -11.63 14.95
N LYS A 281 -7.42 -11.04 14.33
CA LYS A 281 -8.07 -11.51 13.08
C LYS A 281 -7.19 -11.25 11.85
N PHE A 282 -5.90 -11.52 11.94
CA PHE A 282 -4.95 -11.29 10.85
C PHE A 282 -4.47 -12.63 10.31
N ASN A 283 -4.12 -12.66 9.02
CA ASN A 283 -3.74 -13.92 8.35
C ASN A 283 -2.42 -14.48 8.91
N ASN A 284 -1.57 -13.62 9.49
CA ASN A 284 -0.34 -14.01 10.17
C ASN A 284 0.11 -12.94 11.20
N GLU A 285 1.02 -13.34 12.10
CA GLU A 285 1.54 -12.48 13.18
C GLU A 285 2.33 -11.28 12.65
N LEU A 286 3.01 -11.41 11.51
CA LEU A 286 3.75 -10.32 10.88
C LEU A 286 2.83 -9.17 10.46
N GLN A 287 1.67 -9.48 9.86
CA GLN A 287 0.65 -8.48 9.55
C GLN A 287 0.10 -7.82 10.81
N GLY A 288 -0.10 -8.60 11.87
CA GLY A 288 -0.48 -8.09 13.18
C GLY A 288 0.51 -7.06 13.73
N LEU A 289 1.80 -7.37 13.63
CA LEU A 289 2.87 -6.46 14.05
C LEU A 289 2.89 -5.18 13.22
N LEU A 290 2.75 -5.28 11.89
CA LEU A 290 2.72 -4.10 11.02
C LEU A 290 1.53 -3.19 11.31
N GLU A 291 0.35 -3.75 11.58
CA GLU A 291 -0.81 -2.94 11.96
C GLU A 291 -0.61 -2.28 13.32
N PHE A 292 -0.04 -3.00 14.29
CA PHE A 292 0.35 -2.41 15.57
C PHE A 292 1.30 -1.22 15.38
N LEU A 293 2.39 -1.38 14.62
CA LEU A 293 3.35 -0.32 14.37
C LEU A 293 2.68 0.90 13.71
N LYS A 294 1.79 0.67 12.76
CA LYS A 294 0.99 1.73 12.13
C LYS A 294 0.17 2.49 13.17
N THR A 295 -0.54 1.80 14.06
CA THR A 295 -1.33 2.44 15.12
C THR A 295 -0.48 3.27 16.08
N GLU A 296 0.73 2.81 16.41
CA GLU A 296 1.66 3.56 17.26
C GLU A 296 2.23 4.80 16.54
N VAL A 297 2.55 4.71 15.24
CA VAL A 297 2.93 5.87 14.42
C VAL A 297 1.83 6.92 14.42
N GLU A 298 0.60 6.53 14.12
CA GLU A 298 -0.53 7.46 14.13
C GLU A 298 -0.79 8.06 15.52
N ALA A 299 -0.59 7.29 16.59
CA ALA A 299 -0.71 7.77 17.96
C ALA A 299 0.36 8.82 18.28
N GLU A 300 1.61 8.59 17.88
CA GLU A 300 2.71 9.55 18.05
C GLU A 300 2.42 10.87 17.30
N GLU A 301 1.88 10.78 16.08
CA GLU A 301 1.44 11.94 15.30
C GLU A 301 0.30 12.70 15.98
N ARG A 302 -0.72 12.01 16.49
CA ARG A 302 -1.82 12.64 17.26
C ARG A 302 -1.31 13.34 18.53
N VAL A 303 -0.36 12.72 19.24
CA VAL A 303 0.26 13.32 20.43
C VAL A 303 1.08 14.55 20.06
N LYS A 304 1.85 14.51 18.96
CA LYS A 304 2.59 15.66 18.43
C LYS A 304 1.64 16.80 18.08
N LEU A 305 0.55 16.51 17.37
CA LEU A 305 -0.49 17.48 17.03
C LEU A 305 -1.08 18.12 18.29
N ALA A 306 -1.54 17.32 19.25
CA ALA A 306 -2.12 17.82 20.51
C ALA A 306 -1.15 18.71 21.30
N LYS A 307 0.15 18.41 21.27
CA LYS A 307 1.19 19.23 21.91
C LYS A 307 1.55 20.49 21.13
N SER A 308 1.44 20.48 19.80
CA SER A 308 1.72 21.63 18.93
C SER A 308 0.55 22.62 18.83
N SER A 309 -0.70 22.18 19.07
CA SER A 309 -1.89 23.02 18.92
C SER A 309 -1.98 24.21 19.89
N PHE A 310 -1.13 24.25 20.93
CA PHE A 310 -1.06 25.34 21.90
C PHE A 310 0.33 26.00 22.00
N THR A 311 1.28 25.66 21.12
CA THR A 311 2.54 26.41 21.05
C THR A 311 2.30 27.67 20.23
N VAL A 312 2.10 28.79 20.93
CA VAL A 312 2.16 30.13 20.32
C VAL A 312 3.46 30.21 19.51
N PRO A 313 3.42 30.58 18.21
CA PRO A 313 4.65 30.81 17.47
C PRO A 313 5.46 31.85 18.25
N LYS A 314 6.73 31.55 18.56
CA LYS A 314 7.65 32.59 19.03
C LYS A 314 7.80 33.58 17.88
N SER A 315 6.90 34.55 17.81
CA SER A 315 7.09 35.75 17.02
C SER A 315 8.35 36.42 17.53
N ILE A 316 9.27 36.57 16.59
CA ILE A 316 10.38 37.51 16.65
C ILE A 316 9.79 38.87 17.04
N ASP A 317 10.41 39.49 18.03
CA ASP A 317 10.17 40.85 18.53
C ASP A 317 8.71 41.20 18.83
N ASP A 318 8.37 41.24 20.13
CA ASP A 318 7.82 42.50 20.64
C ASP A 318 7.99 42.60 22.16
N LYS A 319 8.49 43.78 22.55
CA LYS A 319 8.55 44.26 23.92
C LYS A 319 7.11 44.39 24.45
N TYR A 320 6.99 44.37 25.78
CA TYR A 320 5.78 44.57 26.58
C TYR A 320 4.92 43.32 26.83
N THR A 321 5.21 42.62 27.92
CA THR A 321 4.22 41.77 28.61
C THR A 321 4.00 42.29 30.02
N VAL A 322 2.79 42.84 30.25
CA VAL A 322 2.24 43.06 31.58
C VAL A 322 1.99 41.69 32.20
N LYS A 323 2.48 41.50 33.43
CA LYS A 323 2.34 40.26 34.21
C LYS A 323 0.88 40.03 34.62
N THR A 324 0.38 38.83 34.41
CA THR A 324 -0.74 38.28 35.19
C THR A 324 -0.50 36.80 35.54
N LEU A 325 -0.15 36.64 36.82
CA LEU A 325 -0.62 35.65 37.81
C LEU A 325 -0.49 34.13 37.54
N HIS A 326 0.42 33.55 38.33
CA HIS A 326 0.38 32.27 39.05
C HIS A 326 -0.20 31.02 38.39
N THR A 327 0.69 30.04 38.15
CA THR A 327 0.55 28.68 38.68
C THR A 327 1.94 28.13 39.03
N GLU A 328 2.05 27.58 40.23
CA GLU A 328 3.23 26.85 40.69
C GLU A 328 3.45 25.60 39.83
N SER A 329 4.68 25.42 39.33
CA SER A 329 5.30 24.09 39.34
C SER A 329 6.75 24.10 38.83
N LEU A 330 7.52 23.19 39.43
CA LEU A 330 8.74 22.55 38.93
C LEU A 330 10.04 23.37 39.00
N LYS A 331 10.68 23.22 40.17
CA LYS A 331 12.14 23.32 40.33
C LYS A 331 12.83 22.46 39.26
N THR A 332 13.34 23.10 38.20
CA THR A 332 14.45 22.56 37.42
C THR A 332 15.68 23.40 37.72
N LYS A 333 16.71 22.74 38.26
CA LYS A 333 18.03 23.32 38.52
C LYS A 333 18.70 23.63 37.17
N GLY A 334 18.39 24.78 36.59
CA GLY A 334 19.18 25.40 35.53
C GLY A 334 19.86 26.64 36.10
N LYS A 335 21.20 26.67 36.12
CA LYS A 335 21.98 27.88 36.45
C LYS A 335 21.68 28.95 35.38
N GLN A 336 20.63 29.75 35.56
CA GLN A 336 20.46 30.96 34.77
C GLN A 336 21.46 32.00 35.28
N LYS A 337 22.41 32.36 34.41
CA LYS A 337 23.31 33.51 34.62
C LYS A 337 22.46 34.77 34.46
N PHE A 338 22.02 35.35 35.56
CA PHE A 338 21.44 36.69 35.56
C PHE A 338 22.58 37.70 35.69
N SER A 339 22.64 38.69 34.79
CA SER A 339 23.51 39.85 34.95
C SER A 339 22.79 40.91 35.79
N CYS A 340 23.50 41.49 36.75
CA CYS A 340 22.97 42.58 37.54
C CYS A 340 22.78 43.84 36.67
N ILE A 341 21.58 44.40 36.62
CA ILE A 341 21.27 45.61 35.81
C ILE A 341 22.03 46.86 36.29
N PHE A 342 22.50 46.89 37.54
CA PHE A 342 23.13 48.07 38.14
C PHE A 342 24.67 48.04 38.10
N CYS A 343 25.27 46.85 37.97
CA CYS A 343 26.73 46.69 37.97
C CYS A 343 27.25 45.69 36.94
N GLU A 344 26.35 45.13 36.12
CA GLU A 344 26.62 44.20 35.01
C GLU A 344 27.34 42.90 35.39
N SER A 345 27.50 42.64 36.70
CA SER A 345 28.13 41.41 37.20
C SER A 345 27.15 40.23 37.22
N ASN A 346 27.65 39.03 36.95
CA ASN A 346 26.86 37.79 36.90
C ASN A 346 26.91 36.98 38.21
N THR A 347 27.31 37.60 39.32
CA THR A 347 27.58 36.93 40.61
C THR A 347 26.40 36.98 41.57
N HIS A 348 25.43 37.86 41.33
CA HIS A 348 24.26 38.07 42.19
C HIS A 348 23.06 38.58 41.36
N ALA A 349 21.85 38.41 41.90
CA ALA A 349 20.65 38.99 41.29
C ALA A 349 20.58 40.51 41.53
N SER A 350 19.97 41.27 40.61
CA SER A 350 19.88 42.75 40.70
C SER A 350 19.26 43.27 41.99
N GLN A 351 18.38 42.48 42.62
CA GLN A 351 17.74 42.80 43.90
C GLN A 351 18.73 42.80 45.10
N ASP A 352 19.81 42.03 45.00
CA ASP A 352 20.81 41.85 46.06
C ASP A 352 22.06 42.72 45.80
N CYS A 353 21.96 43.67 44.86
CA CYS A 353 23.09 44.51 44.47
C CYS A 353 23.36 45.61 45.50
N ILE A 354 24.53 45.54 46.15
CA ILE A 354 24.99 46.55 47.13
C ILE A 354 25.12 47.93 46.47
N LYS A 355 25.52 48.00 45.19
CA LYS A 355 25.60 49.26 44.44
C LYS A 355 24.21 49.89 44.29
N ALA A 356 23.20 49.07 43.99
CA ALA A 356 21.82 49.52 43.87
C ALA A 356 21.24 49.98 45.21
N GLN A 357 21.59 49.34 46.33
CA GLN A 357 21.12 49.78 47.65
C GLN A 357 21.58 51.19 48.01
N LYS A 358 22.71 51.65 47.47
CA LYS A 358 23.27 52.99 47.70
C LYS A 358 22.81 54.05 46.70
N MET A 359 22.02 53.68 45.68
CA MET A 359 21.52 54.62 44.66
C MET A 359 20.17 55.21 45.04
N THR A 360 19.96 56.48 44.66
CA THR A 360 18.65 57.14 44.83
C THR A 360 17.61 56.59 43.84
N LEU A 361 16.33 56.81 44.14
CA LEU A 361 15.21 56.35 43.30
C LEU A 361 15.28 56.88 41.86
N GLU A 362 15.77 58.11 41.66
CA GLU A 362 15.94 58.70 40.33
C GLU A 362 17.07 58.03 39.54
N GLN A 363 18.21 57.75 40.19
CA GLN A 363 19.32 57.04 39.56
C GLN A 363 18.95 55.61 39.17
N LYS A 364 18.13 54.94 39.99
CA LYS A 364 17.61 53.60 39.66
C LYS A 364 16.76 53.62 38.41
N LYS A 365 15.88 54.61 38.25
CA LYS A 365 14.97 54.74 37.09
C LYS A 365 15.71 54.83 35.75
N ILE A 366 16.93 55.36 35.71
CA ILE A 366 17.74 55.46 34.48
C ILE A 366 18.12 54.07 33.95
N HIS A 367 18.33 53.10 34.83
CA HIS A 367 18.72 51.73 34.48
C HIS A 367 17.53 50.80 34.13
N TYR A 368 16.28 51.29 34.23
CA TYR A 368 15.06 50.53 33.93
C TYR A 368 14.44 50.86 32.56
N LYS A 369 15.12 51.65 31.71
CA LYS A 369 14.77 51.83 30.29
C LYS A 369 15.31 50.69 29.44
#